data_AF-A0A116LL38-F1
#
_entry.id   AF-A0A116LL38-F1
#
_cell.length_a   1.000
_cell.length_b   1.000
_cell.length_c   1.000
_cell.angle_alpha   90.00
_cell.angle_beta   90.00
_cell.angle_gamma   90.00
#
_symmetry.space_group_name_H-M   'P 1'
#
loop_
_entity.id
_entity.type
_entity.pdbx_description
1 polymer ?
#
loop_
_entity_poly.entity_id
_entity_poly.type
_entity_poly.pdbx_seq_one_letter_code
_entity_poly.pdbx_strand_id
1 'polypeptide(L)'
;MTKKTAIKTRRDFLEFELEAKYLKIDKLIGQRRHELERLYAVKNLTIPDIDDSGASRSGTSCNTSENLAITYASDPVILKLEEFQTAISKLLDALEPDDKKIFHLRWGEHTKYDWVQILYIMQNGDTGYLYKHRKQIYRRREVILDTLAKILLM
;
A
#
# COMPACT_ATOMS: atom_id res chain seq x y z
N MET A 1 7.87 19.37 -21.13
CA MET A 1 6.95 18.20 -21.03
C MET A 1 5.52 18.68 -21.25
N THR A 2 4.74 18.04 -22.12
CA THR A 2 3.33 18.41 -22.33
C THR A 2 2.47 17.81 -21.21
N LYS A 3 1.37 18.48 -20.81
CA LYS A 3 0.48 18.03 -19.71
C LYS A 3 0.03 16.56 -19.84
N LYS A 4 -0.17 16.09 -21.08
CA LYS A 4 -0.56 14.71 -21.38
C LYS A 4 0.50 13.68 -21.00
N THR A 5 1.79 13.99 -21.20
CA THR A 5 2.89 13.10 -20.81
C THR A 5 2.94 12.93 -19.30
N ALA A 6 2.78 14.01 -18.53
CA ALA A 6 2.81 13.96 -17.07
C ALA A 6 1.69 13.10 -16.47
N ILE A 7 0.46 13.22 -17.00
CA ILE A 7 -0.68 12.39 -16.56
C ILE A 7 -0.40 10.91 -16.81
N LYS A 8 0.13 10.57 -17.99
CA LYS A 8 0.47 9.18 -18.33
C LYS A 8 1.55 8.64 -17.37
N THR A 9 2.63 9.38 -17.16
CA THR A 9 3.70 8.98 -16.24
C THR A 9 3.18 8.74 -14.82
N ARG A 10 2.27 9.59 -14.33
CA ARG A 10 1.64 9.40 -13.01
C ARG A 10 0.84 8.10 -12.94
N ARG A 11 0.03 7.81 -13.96
CA ARG A 11 -0.77 6.58 -14.03
C ARG A 11 0.13 5.34 -14.04
N ASP A 12 1.18 5.36 -14.86
CA ASP A 12 2.13 4.25 -14.97
C ASP A 12 2.88 4.04 -13.64
N PHE A 13 3.22 5.12 -12.93
CA PHE A 13 3.80 5.05 -11.58
C PHE A 13 2.83 4.43 -10.56
N LEU A 14 1.55 4.82 -10.55
CA LEU A 14 0.55 4.27 -9.65
C LEU A 14 0.26 2.79 -9.92
N GLU A 15 0.25 2.39 -11.18
CA GLU A 15 0.13 0.96 -11.55
C GLU A 15 1.30 0.15 -11.02
N PHE A 16 2.53 0.66 -11.18
CA PHE A 16 3.73 0.04 -10.62
C PHE A 16 3.63 -0.10 -9.09
N GLU A 17 3.20 0.95 -8.40
CA GLU A 17 3.02 0.94 -6.94
C GLU A 17 1.98 -0.09 -6.49
N LEU A 18 0.84 -0.19 -7.19
CA LEU A 18 -0.18 -1.22 -6.92
C LEU A 18 0.39 -2.62 -7.10
N GLU A 19 1.07 -2.88 -8.21
CA GLU A 19 1.68 -4.19 -8.49
C GLU A 19 2.76 -4.58 -7.47
N ALA A 20 3.55 -3.61 -7.04
CA ALA A 20 4.63 -3.83 -6.10
C ALA A 20 4.12 -4.04 -4.66
N LYS A 21 3.12 -3.26 -4.24
CA LYS A 21 2.78 -3.10 -2.82
C LYS A 21 1.44 -3.72 -2.42
N TYR A 22 0.38 -3.60 -3.22
CA TYR A 22 -1.01 -3.87 -2.75
C TYR A 22 -1.17 -5.22 -2.03
N LEU A 23 -0.76 -6.32 -2.66
CA LEU A 23 -0.88 -7.67 -2.07
C LEU A 23 0.17 -7.97 -0.99
N LYS A 24 1.10 -7.05 -0.74
CA LYS A 24 2.24 -7.23 0.18
C LYS A 24 2.27 -6.18 1.28
N ILE A 25 1.25 -5.32 1.41
CA ILE A 25 1.26 -4.20 2.36
C ILE A 25 1.52 -4.71 3.78
N ASP A 26 0.74 -5.68 4.25
CA ASP A 26 0.87 -6.21 5.62
C ASP A 26 2.25 -6.85 5.85
N LYS A 27 2.79 -7.52 4.82
CA LYS A 27 4.14 -8.08 4.87
C LYS A 27 5.21 -6.99 4.98
N LEU A 28 5.08 -5.91 4.20
CA LEU A 28 6.02 -4.78 4.21
C LEU A 28 5.97 -4.04 5.57
N ILE A 29 4.76 -3.84 6.13
CA ILE A 29 4.58 -3.27 7.47
C ILE A 29 5.23 -4.18 8.52
N GLY A 30 4.98 -5.49 8.48
CA GLY A 30 5.56 -6.46 9.41
C GLY A 30 7.10 -6.49 9.33
N GLN A 31 7.66 -6.49 8.12
CA GLN A 31 9.11 -6.41 7.91
C GLN A 31 9.67 -5.13 8.53
N ARG A 32 9.03 -3.99 8.31
CA ARG A 32 9.48 -2.71 8.86
C ARG A 32 9.40 -2.67 10.39
N ARG A 33 8.35 -3.24 10.99
CA ARG A 33 8.23 -3.38 12.45
C ARG A 33 9.37 -4.23 13.01
N HIS A 34 9.68 -5.37 12.41
CA HIS A 34 10.82 -6.21 12.83
C HIS A 34 12.18 -5.50 12.70
N GLU A 35 12.38 -4.68 11.67
CA GLU A 35 13.59 -3.86 11.56
C GLU A 35 13.72 -2.88 12.72
N LEU A 36 12.63 -2.21 13.11
CA LEU A 36 12.60 -1.27 14.22
C LEU A 36 12.85 -1.97 15.57
N GLU A 37 12.28 -3.17 15.78
CA GLU A 37 12.57 -4.00 16.95
C GLU A 37 14.05 -4.32 17.07
N ARG A 38 14.67 -4.73 15.96
CA ARG A 38 16.10 -5.03 15.92
C ARG A 38 16.94 -3.79 16.23
N LEU A 39 16.60 -2.65 15.66
CA LEU A 39 17.30 -1.38 15.91
C LEU A 39 17.21 -0.98 17.38
N TYR A 40 16.04 -1.14 17.99
CA TYR A 40 15.84 -0.87 19.41
C TYR A 40 16.67 -1.81 20.30
N ALA A 41 16.68 -3.11 19.99
CA ALA A 41 17.49 -4.09 20.70
C ALA A 41 19.00 -3.78 20.62
N VAL A 42 19.51 -3.44 19.43
CA VAL A 42 20.92 -3.04 19.25
C VAL A 42 21.23 -1.78 20.04
N LYS A 43 20.34 -0.77 20.00
CA LYS A 43 20.53 0.48 20.73
C LYS A 43 20.66 0.23 22.24
N ASN A 44 19.84 -0.66 22.80
CA ASN A 44 19.92 -1.02 24.22
C ASN A 44 21.17 -1.84 24.57
N LEU A 45 21.68 -2.67 23.65
CA LEU A 45 22.93 -3.42 23.82
C LEU A 45 24.20 -2.55 23.69
N THR A 46 24.11 -1.42 22.98
CA THR A 46 25.23 -0.48 22.77
C THR A 46 25.25 0.70 23.74
N ILE A 47 24.28 0.78 24.67
CA ILE A 47 24.44 1.64 25.85
C ILE A 47 25.55 0.98 26.68
N PRO A 48 26.74 1.60 26.79
CA PRO A 48 27.78 1.04 27.65
C PRO A 48 27.19 0.96 29.05
N ASP A 49 27.35 -0.20 29.66
CA ASP A 49 27.10 -0.53 31.05
C ASP A 49 27.29 0.72 31.92
N ILE A 50 26.20 1.43 32.23
CA ILE A 50 26.19 2.31 33.39
C ILE A 50 26.06 1.33 34.54
N ASP A 51 27.22 0.83 34.95
CA ASP A 51 27.55 0.16 36.19
C ASP A 51 26.33 0.03 37.12
N ASP A 52 25.70 -1.15 37.11
CA ASP A 52 24.60 -1.54 38.01
C ASP A 52 25.13 -1.90 39.42
N SER A 53 26.19 -1.22 39.88
CA SER A 53 26.62 -1.28 41.27
C SER A 53 26.00 -0.12 42.07
N GLY A 54 24.77 -0.36 42.51
CA GLY A 54 24.28 0.20 43.77
C GLY A 54 23.83 1.65 43.75
N ALA A 55 22.79 1.99 42.99
CA ALA A 55 21.98 3.15 43.31
C ALA A 55 20.51 2.93 42.93
N SER A 56 19.65 2.91 43.95
CA SER A 56 18.21 3.10 43.81
C SER A 56 17.93 4.28 42.86
N ARG A 57 17.50 3.98 41.63
CA ARG A 57 16.88 4.96 40.74
C ARG A 57 15.39 4.68 40.69
N SER A 58 14.68 5.54 41.40
CA SER A 58 13.24 5.69 41.40
C SER A 58 12.65 5.69 39.98
N GLY A 59 11.68 4.81 39.73
CA GLY A 59 10.43 5.20 39.07
C GLY A 59 10.44 5.46 37.56
N THR A 60 11.36 4.92 36.77
CA THR A 60 11.18 4.89 35.31
C THR A 60 11.36 3.48 34.80
N SER A 61 10.31 2.67 34.88
CA SER A 61 10.20 1.48 34.05
C SER A 61 10.20 1.95 32.59
N CYS A 62 11.31 1.85 31.89
CA CYS A 62 11.40 2.09 30.46
C CYS A 62 10.50 1.07 29.77
N ASN A 63 9.23 1.41 29.58
CA ASN A 63 8.23 0.47 29.08
C ASN A 63 8.51 0.23 27.60
N THR A 64 9.31 -0.81 27.32
CA THR A 64 9.87 -1.09 25.99
C THR A 64 8.78 -1.26 24.95
N SER A 65 7.65 -1.85 25.34
CA SER A 65 6.45 -1.98 24.52
C SER A 65 5.84 -0.63 24.13
N GLU A 66 5.72 0.32 25.08
CA GLU A 66 5.16 1.65 24.82
C GLU A 66 6.07 2.46 23.89
N ASN A 67 7.40 2.41 24.12
CA ASN A 67 8.36 3.09 23.27
C ASN A 67 8.38 2.52 21.83
N LEU A 68 8.28 1.20 21.68
CA LEU A 68 8.16 0.56 20.36
C LEU A 68 6.84 0.93 19.67
N ALA A 69 5.73 0.95 20.41
CA ALA A 69 4.43 1.37 19.86
C ALA A 69 4.47 2.82 19.34
N ILE A 70 5.07 3.75 20.10
CA ILE A 70 5.29 5.13 19.66
C ILE A 70 6.19 5.17 18.42
N THR A 71 7.24 4.35 18.39
CA THR A 71 8.16 4.27 17.24
C THR A 71 7.45 3.77 15.98
N TYR A 72 6.56 2.77 16.10
CA TYR A 72 5.77 2.29 14.97
C TYR A 72 4.79 3.34 14.46
N ALA A 73 4.08 4.00 15.37
CA ALA A 73 3.09 5.02 15.04
C ALA A 73 3.70 6.27 14.41
N SER A 74 4.99 6.52 14.62
CA SER A 74 5.72 7.65 14.05
C SER A 74 6.64 7.29 12.88
N ASP A 75 6.79 6.00 12.54
CA ASP A 75 7.67 5.57 11.45
C ASP A 75 7.08 6.00 10.09
N PRO A 76 7.79 6.83 9.31
CA PRO A 76 7.26 7.36 8.05
C PRO A 76 6.98 6.30 6.98
N VAL A 77 7.63 5.14 7.06
CA VAL A 77 7.42 4.05 6.09
C VAL A 77 6.13 3.31 6.43
N ILE A 78 5.91 2.99 7.72
CA ILE A 78 4.67 2.38 8.19
C ILE A 78 3.49 3.29 7.88
N LEU A 79 3.57 4.58 8.24
CA LEU A 79 2.51 5.56 7.98
C LEU A 79 2.14 5.62 6.49
N LYS A 80 3.13 5.71 5.60
CA LYS A 80 2.87 5.73 4.14
C LYS A 80 2.22 4.44 3.62
N LEU A 81 2.57 3.28 4.19
CA LEU A 81 1.96 2.00 3.81
C LEU A 81 0.51 1.91 4.31
N GLU A 82 0.23 2.39 5.51
CA GLU A 82 -1.12 2.45 6.09
C GLU A 82 -2.01 3.47 5.35
N GLU A 83 -1.46 4.63 4.98
CA GLU A 83 -2.12 5.61 4.09
C GLU A 83 -2.45 4.98 2.74
N PHE A 84 -1.51 4.24 2.16
CA PHE A 84 -1.72 3.55 0.89
C PHE A 84 -2.82 2.46 1.00
N GLN A 85 -2.81 1.68 2.09
CA GLN A 85 -3.85 0.69 2.38
C GLN A 85 -5.23 1.35 2.48
N THR A 86 -5.32 2.44 3.24
CA THR A 86 -6.54 3.22 3.41
C THR A 86 -7.03 3.81 2.09
N ALA A 87 -6.12 4.31 1.27
CA ALA A 87 -6.44 4.84 -0.06
C ALA A 87 -7.01 3.76 -0.98
N ILE A 88 -6.50 2.52 -0.91
CA ILE A 88 -7.04 1.40 -1.68
C ILE A 88 -8.42 0.99 -1.17
N SER A 89 -8.65 0.93 0.13
CA SER A 89 -10.00 0.66 0.67
C SER A 89 -11.00 1.71 0.18
N LYS A 90 -10.67 3.00 0.28
CA LYS A 90 -11.49 4.10 -0.25
C LYS A 90 -11.70 4.01 -1.77
N LEU A 91 -10.66 3.63 -2.51
CA LEU A 91 -10.76 3.41 -3.96
C LEU A 91 -11.77 2.32 -4.24
N LEU A 92 -11.62 1.15 -3.63
CA LEU A 92 -12.53 0.04 -3.82
C LEU A 92 -13.96 0.46 -3.49
N ASP A 93 -14.22 1.18 -2.40
CA ASP A 93 -15.57 1.65 -2.09
C ASP A 93 -16.16 2.58 -3.17
N ALA A 94 -15.33 3.46 -3.75
CA ALA A 94 -15.74 4.42 -4.77
C ALA A 94 -15.90 3.85 -6.19
N LEU A 95 -15.32 2.68 -6.49
CA LEU A 95 -15.36 2.10 -7.83
C LEU A 95 -16.74 1.51 -8.17
N GLU A 96 -17.13 1.67 -9.44
CA GLU A 96 -18.29 0.96 -10.02
C GLU A 96 -18.05 -0.56 -10.01
N PRO A 97 -19.11 -1.40 -10.03
CA PRO A 97 -18.98 -2.86 -10.01
C PRO A 97 -18.03 -3.42 -11.09
N ASP A 98 -18.08 -2.86 -12.29
CA ASP A 98 -17.17 -3.21 -13.40
C ASP A 98 -15.71 -2.89 -13.08
N ASP A 99 -15.45 -1.73 -12.50
CA ASP A 99 -14.09 -1.29 -12.16
C ASP A 99 -13.53 -2.09 -11.00
N LYS A 100 -14.37 -2.45 -10.02
CA LYS A 100 -14.00 -3.40 -8.96
C LYS A 100 -13.59 -4.74 -9.56
N LYS A 101 -14.38 -5.28 -10.49
CA LYS A 101 -14.07 -6.56 -11.15
C LYS A 101 -12.76 -6.47 -11.94
N ILE A 102 -12.57 -5.41 -12.73
CA ILE A 102 -11.31 -5.16 -13.45
C ILE A 102 -10.13 -5.02 -12.48
N PHE A 103 -10.32 -4.31 -11.37
CA PHE A 103 -9.30 -4.13 -10.35
C PHE A 103 -8.87 -5.47 -9.76
N HIS A 104 -9.84 -6.30 -9.34
CA HIS A 104 -9.55 -7.63 -8.82
C HIS A 104 -8.89 -8.52 -9.87
N LEU A 105 -9.34 -8.51 -11.12
CA LEU A 105 -8.71 -9.32 -12.17
C LEU A 105 -7.25 -8.93 -12.48
N ARG A 106 -6.89 -7.67 -12.25
CA ARG A 106 -5.54 -7.16 -12.53
C ARG A 106 -4.60 -7.27 -11.34
N TRP A 107 -5.06 -6.82 -10.17
CA TRP A 107 -4.24 -6.65 -8.97
C TRP A 107 -4.67 -7.56 -7.81
N GLY A 108 -5.73 -8.33 -7.98
CA GLY A 108 -6.26 -9.21 -6.94
C GLY A 108 -5.35 -10.39 -6.62
N GLU A 109 -5.63 -11.01 -5.48
CA GLU A 109 -4.94 -12.21 -5.07
C GLU A 109 -5.22 -13.33 -6.09
N HIS A 110 -4.15 -14.03 -6.52
CA HIS A 110 -4.20 -15.10 -7.54
C HIS A 110 -4.73 -14.70 -8.93
N THR A 111 -4.97 -13.41 -9.18
CA THR A 111 -5.62 -12.88 -10.38
C THR A 111 -4.75 -11.75 -10.95
N LYS A 112 -3.65 -12.14 -11.61
CA LYS A 112 -2.70 -11.22 -12.24
C LYS A 112 -2.83 -11.28 -13.76
N TYR A 113 -4.04 -11.08 -14.24
CA TYR A 113 -4.33 -11.21 -15.66
C TYR A 113 -3.76 -10.02 -16.45
N ASP A 114 -3.32 -10.30 -17.67
CA ASP A 114 -3.00 -9.24 -18.63
C ASP A 114 -4.28 -8.53 -19.11
N TRP A 115 -4.15 -7.28 -19.56
CA TRP A 115 -5.26 -6.47 -20.06
C TRP A 115 -6.05 -7.16 -21.18
N VAL A 116 -5.40 -8.01 -21.97
CA VAL A 116 -6.05 -8.82 -23.01
C VAL A 116 -6.91 -9.92 -22.41
N GLN A 117 -6.43 -10.61 -21.39
CA GLN A 117 -7.17 -11.66 -20.70
C GLN A 117 -8.37 -11.04 -19.96
N ILE A 118 -8.17 -9.89 -19.32
CA ILE A 118 -9.24 -9.13 -18.67
C ILE A 118 -10.33 -8.78 -19.68
N LEU A 119 -9.97 -8.33 -20.89
CA LEU A 119 -10.96 -8.08 -21.95
C LEU A 119 -11.80 -9.32 -22.25
N TYR A 120 -11.17 -10.49 -22.45
CA TYR A 120 -11.91 -11.73 -22.74
C TYR A 120 -12.82 -12.17 -21.59
N ILE A 121 -12.37 -12.00 -20.34
CA ILE A 121 -13.18 -12.32 -19.15
C ILE A 121 -14.37 -11.35 -19.04
N MET A 122 -14.13 -10.05 -19.22
CA MET A 122 -15.17 -9.01 -19.13
C MET A 122 -16.14 -9.06 -20.31
N GLN A 123 -15.73 -9.57 -21.48
CA GLN A 123 -16.61 -9.80 -22.62
C GLN A 123 -17.70 -10.83 -22.33
N ASN A 124 -17.37 -11.83 -21.51
CA ASN A 124 -18.26 -12.91 -21.13
C ASN A 124 -18.88 -12.68 -19.73
N GLY A 125 -18.73 -11.46 -19.18
CA GLY A 125 -18.97 -11.17 -17.77
C GLY A 125 -20.42 -10.85 -17.39
N ASP A 126 -20.71 -11.04 -16.10
CA ASP A 126 -22.05 -10.96 -15.48
C ASP A 126 -22.66 -9.55 -15.37
N THR A 127 -21.89 -8.49 -15.61
CA THR A 127 -22.32 -7.11 -15.37
C THR A 127 -23.10 -6.49 -16.52
N GLY A 128 -23.29 -7.24 -17.61
CA GLY A 128 -24.08 -6.82 -18.78
C GLY A 128 -23.38 -5.81 -19.71
N TYR A 129 -22.21 -5.29 -19.33
CA TYR A 129 -21.45 -4.36 -20.16
C TYR A 129 -20.57 -5.10 -21.18
N LEU A 130 -20.82 -4.88 -22.46
CA LEU A 130 -20.16 -5.62 -23.53
C LEU A 130 -18.90 -4.88 -24.03
N TYR A 131 -17.75 -5.25 -23.47
CA TYR A 131 -16.44 -4.68 -23.85
C TYR A 131 -15.96 -5.23 -25.20
N LYS A 132 -16.21 -4.51 -26.30
CA LYS A 132 -15.83 -4.96 -27.65
C LYS A 132 -14.37 -4.70 -28.02
N HIS A 133 -13.73 -3.70 -27.39
CA HIS A 133 -12.38 -3.27 -27.77
C HIS A 133 -11.47 -3.04 -26.57
N ARG A 134 -10.17 -3.35 -26.73
CA ARG A 134 -9.12 -3.10 -25.72
C ARG A 134 -9.11 -1.65 -25.21
N LYS A 135 -9.41 -0.68 -26.09
CA LYS A 135 -9.49 0.75 -25.73
C LYS A 135 -10.48 1.01 -24.59
N GLN A 136 -11.55 0.24 -24.48
CA GLN A 136 -12.54 0.41 -23.39
C GLN A 136 -11.95 -0.03 -22.05
N ILE A 137 -11.28 -1.18 -22.00
CA ILE A 137 -10.58 -1.65 -20.79
C ILE A 137 -9.48 -0.66 -20.37
N TYR A 138 -8.69 -0.14 -21.32
CA TYR A 138 -7.69 0.88 -21.00
C TYR A 138 -8.32 2.18 -20.45
N ARG A 139 -9.50 2.58 -20.92
CA ARG A 139 -10.22 3.73 -20.32
C ARG A 139 -10.64 3.43 -18.88
N ARG A 140 -11.10 2.22 -18.58
CA ARG A 140 -11.45 1.82 -17.20
C ARG A 140 -10.20 1.76 -16.30
N ARG A 141 -9.07 1.23 -16.80
CA ARG A 141 -7.75 1.36 -16.14
C ARG A 141 -7.45 2.82 -15.80
N GLU A 142 -7.60 3.73 -16.76
CA GLU A 142 -7.35 5.15 -16.51
C GLU A 142 -8.26 5.75 -15.44
N VAL A 143 -9.55 5.39 -15.44
CA VAL A 143 -10.52 5.83 -14.40
C VAL A 143 -10.10 5.34 -13.02
N ILE A 144 -9.71 4.07 -12.89
CA ILE A 144 -9.24 3.48 -11.63
C ILE A 144 -8.02 4.24 -11.12
N LEU A 145 -7.00 4.41 -11.96
CA LEU A 145 -5.74 5.06 -11.58
C LEU A 145 -5.92 6.56 -11.29
N ASP A 146 -6.78 7.26 -12.03
CA ASP A 146 -7.08 8.67 -11.76
C ASP A 146 -7.88 8.84 -10.47
N THR A 147 -8.77 7.90 -10.15
CA THR A 147 -9.52 7.90 -8.88
C THR A 147 -8.57 7.68 -7.71
N LEU A 148 -7.65 6.71 -7.82
CA LEU A 148 -6.61 6.50 -6.83
C LEU A 148 -5.73 7.73 -6.65
N ALA A 149 -5.32 8.36 -7.77
CA ALA A 149 -4.53 9.60 -7.73
C ALA A 149 -5.25 10.72 -6.98
N LYS A 150 -6.57 10.86 -7.15
CA LYS A 150 -7.35 11.86 -6.42
C LYS A 150 -7.39 11.57 -4.93
N ILE A 151 -7.61 10.31 -4.54
CA ILE A 151 -7.67 9.89 -3.13
C ILE A 151 -6.34 10.13 -2.42
N LEU A 152 -5.21 9.90 -3.11
CA LEU A 152 -3.87 10.14 -2.56
C LEU A 152 -3.46 11.63 -2.51
N LEU A 153 -4.18 12.51 -3.21
CA LEU A 153 -3.91 13.95 -3.23
C LEU A 153 -4.87 14.74 -2.32
N MET A 154 -5.87 14.09 -1.72
CA MET A 154 -6.80 14.66 -0.74
C MET A 154 -6.30 14.41 0.67
#